data_AF-A0A482Z7K8-F1
#
_entry.id   AF-A0A482Z7K8-F1
#
_cell.length_a   1.000
_cell.length_b   1.000
_cell.length_c   1.000
_cell.angle_alpha   90.00
_cell.angle_beta   90.00
_cell.angle_gamma   90.00
#
_symmetry.space_group_name_H-M   'P 1'
#
loop_
_entity.id
_entity.type
_entity.pdbx_description
1 polymer ?
#
loop_
_entity_poly.entity_id
_entity_poly.type
_entity_poly.pdbx_seq_one_letter_code
_entity_poly.pdbx_strand_id
1 'polypeptide(L)' 'MRSCVLLLTIADFSGADEINSQDVPEERGYCAEKGIRCDDIHCCTGLKCKCNDSGYNCVCRKK' A
#
# COMPACT_ATOMS: atom_id res chain seq x y z
N MET A 1 -15.83 -24.23 46.41
CA MET A 1 -16.22 -22.84 46.73
C MET A 1 -15.37 -21.90 45.90
N ARG A 2 -16.03 -20.96 45.22
CA ARG A 2 -15.43 -19.86 44.45
C ARG A 2 -14.43 -19.09 45.33
N SER A 3 -13.29 -18.73 44.77
CA SER A 3 -12.77 -17.38 44.99
C SER A 3 -11.89 -16.98 43.81
N CYS A 4 -12.45 -16.11 42.97
CA CYS A 4 -11.72 -15.39 41.95
C CYS A 4 -10.95 -14.26 42.64
N VAL A 5 -9.62 -14.30 42.62
CA VAL A 5 -8.81 -13.13 42.96
C VAL A 5 -8.10 -12.70 41.67
N LEU A 6 -8.70 -11.70 41.03
CA LEU A 6 -8.14 -10.95 39.93
C LEU A 6 -7.07 -10.01 40.51
N LEU A 7 -5.81 -10.22 40.15
CA LEU A 7 -4.78 -9.20 40.33
C LEU A 7 -4.16 -8.89 38.97
N LEU A 8 -4.64 -7.77 38.43
CA LEU A 8 -4.15 -7.07 37.25
C LEU A 8 -2.78 -6.48 37.57
N THR A 9 -1.71 -7.07 37.06
CA THR A 9 -0.42 -6.38 36.95
C THR A 9 -0.31 -5.77 35.56
N ILE A 10 -0.54 -4.45 35.57
CA ILE A 10 -0.16 -3.43 34.61
C ILE A 10 1.10 -3.79 33.80
N ALA A 11 1.01 -3.57 32.49
CA ALA A 11 2.04 -3.83 31.50
C ALA A 11 3.22 -2.88 31.65
N ASP A 12 4.40 -3.41 31.98
CA ASP A 12 5.67 -2.76 31.70
C ASP A 12 6.04 -3.06 30.23
N PHE A 13 5.62 -2.22 29.30
CA PHE A 13 6.21 -2.20 27.96
C PHE A 13 7.63 -1.63 28.08
N SER A 14 8.55 -2.52 28.44
CA SER A 14 9.99 -2.30 28.31
C SER A 14 10.27 -2.00 26.84
N GLY A 15 10.98 -0.90 26.59
CA GLY A 15 11.33 -0.44 25.26
C GLY A 15 11.92 -1.56 24.42
N ALA A 16 11.30 -1.81 23.28
CA ALA A 16 11.87 -2.56 22.19
C ALA A 16 11.77 -1.68 20.95
N ASP A 17 12.91 -1.13 20.57
CA ASP A 17 13.19 -0.47 19.32
C ASP A 17 12.87 -1.39 18.14
N GLU A 18 11.66 -1.31 17.59
CA GLU A 18 11.37 -2.00 16.33
C GLU A 18 10.61 -1.04 15.42
N ILE A 19 11.40 -0.37 14.58
CA ILE A 19 10.99 0.50 13.49
C ILE A 19 9.99 -0.29 12.63
N ASN A 20 8.69 -0.14 12.85
CA ASN A 20 7.71 -0.61 11.87
C ASN A 20 7.56 0.47 10.79
N SER A 21 8.64 0.68 10.04
CA SER A 21 8.52 1.13 8.66
C SER A 21 7.96 -0.04 7.87
N GLN A 22 6.64 -0.21 7.89
CA GLN A 22 5.95 -0.83 6.76
C GLN A 22 5.58 0.25 5.73
N ASP A 23 6.60 0.98 5.30
CA ASP A 23 6.64 1.52 3.95
C ASP A 23 7.57 0.58 3.18
N VAL A 24 7.09 -0.64 2.96
CA VAL A 24 7.60 -1.45 1.86
C VAL A 24 6.66 -1.15 0.71
N PRO A 25 6.93 -0.15 -0.15
CA PRO A 25 6.38 -0.19 -1.48
C PRO A 25 6.94 -1.47 -2.08
N GLU A 26 6.11 -2.52 -2.04
CA GLU A 26 6.30 -3.77 -2.73
C GLU A 26 6.99 -3.46 -4.05
N GLU A 27 8.16 -4.05 -4.28
CA GLU A 27 8.98 -3.87 -5.48
C GLU A 27 8.11 -4.12 -6.73
N ARG A 28 7.37 -3.11 -7.19
CA ARG A 28 6.55 -3.22 -8.40
C ARG A 28 7.48 -3.03 -9.58
N GLY A 29 8.33 -4.04 -9.82
CA GLY A 29 9.10 -4.22 -11.06
C GLY A 29 8.20 -4.52 -12.26
N TYR A 30 7.00 -3.95 -12.30
CA TYR A 30 6.00 -4.15 -13.32
C TYR A 30 5.42 -2.80 -13.72
N CYS A 31 5.19 -2.67 -15.02
CA CYS A 31 4.60 -1.50 -15.63
C CYS A 31 3.22 -1.86 -16.19
N ALA A 32 2.35 -0.87 -16.36
CA ALA A 32 1.01 -1.07 -16.90
C ALA A 32 1.02 -1.18 -18.43
N GLU A 33 0.45 -2.29 -18.91
CA GLU A 33 0.23 -2.59 -20.33
C GLU A 33 -0.85 -1.70 -20.96
N LYS A 34 -0.95 -1.71 -22.30
CA LYS A 34 -1.95 -0.89 -23.03
C LYS A 34 -3.38 -1.22 -22.56
N GLY A 35 -4.11 -0.19 -22.14
CA GLY A 35 -5.50 -0.31 -21.67
C GLY A 35 -5.64 -0.58 -20.18
N ILE A 36 -4.54 -0.87 -19.48
CA ILE A 36 -4.53 -1.01 -18.02
C ILE A 36 -4.56 0.37 -17.36
N ARG A 37 -5.18 0.44 -16.18
CA ARG A 37 -5.25 1.65 -15.36
C ARG A 37 -3.86 2.03 -14.84
N CYS A 38 -3.59 3.32 -14.79
CA CYS A 38 -2.27 3.88 -14.46
C CYS A 38 -2.35 4.92 -13.34
N ASP A 39 -3.32 4.76 -12.43
CA ASP A 39 -3.51 5.66 -11.29
C ASP A 39 -2.33 5.55 -10.30
N ASP A 40 -1.87 4.32 -10.03
CA ASP A 40 -0.81 4.03 -9.05
C ASP A 40 0.43 3.35 -9.67
N ILE A 41 0.50 3.26 -11.01
CA ILE A 41 1.52 2.50 -11.74
C ILE A 41 1.90 3.19 -13.05
N HIS A 42 3.20 3.21 -13.35
CA HIS A 42 3.69 3.75 -14.61
C HIS A 42 3.40 2.82 -15.79
N CYS A 43 3.04 3.39 -16.93
CA CYS A 43 2.87 2.63 -18.16
C CYS A 43 4.21 2.11 -18.69
N CYS A 44 4.18 0.96 -19.35
CA CYS A 44 5.36 0.40 -20.01
C CYS A 44 5.92 1.32 -21.11
N THR A 45 7.17 1.07 -21.51
CA THR A 45 7.85 1.83 -22.57
C THR A 45 7.00 1.93 -23.84
N GLY A 46 6.94 3.12 -24.43
CA GLY A 46 6.11 3.40 -25.61
C GLY A 46 4.63 3.72 -25.31
N LEU A 47 4.23 3.68 -24.04
CA LEU A 47 2.89 4.05 -23.60
C LEU A 47 2.91 5.34 -22.75
N LYS A 48 1.77 6.01 -22.68
CA LYS A 48 1.50 7.19 -21.84
C LYS A 48 0.15 7.02 -21.16
N CYS A 49 0.11 7.37 -19.87
CA CYS A 49 -1.13 7.40 -19.11
C CYS A 49 -2.01 8.55 -19.63
N LYS A 50 -3.23 8.24 -20.07
CA LYS A 50 -4.20 9.24 -20.56
C LYS A 50 -5.53 9.07 -19.82
N CYS A 51 -5.96 10.15 -19.18
CA CYS A 51 -7.25 10.25 -18.50
C CYS A 51 -8.33 10.71 -19.46
N ASN A 52 -9.59 10.37 -19.14
CA ASN A 52 -10.74 10.96 -19.82
C ASN A 52 -10.91 12.45 -19.42
N ASP A 53 -11.78 13.18 -20.10
CA ASP A 53 -11.99 14.64 -19.87
C ASP A 53 -12.37 14.98 -18.42
N SER A 54 -12.96 14.02 -17.69
CA SER A 54 -13.30 14.17 -16.28
C SER A 54 -12.13 14.00 -15.32
N GLY A 55 -10.94 13.61 -15.80
CA GLY A 55 -9.75 13.35 -14.95
C GLY A 55 -9.76 12.00 -14.23
N TYR A 56 -10.84 11.22 -14.36
CA TYR A 56 -10.97 9.86 -13.79
C TYR A 56 -10.77 8.79 -14.88
N ASN A 57 -10.48 7.55 -14.48
CA ASN A 57 -10.25 6.39 -15.37
C ASN A 57 -9.06 6.59 -16.33
N CYS A 58 -7.89 6.85 -15.77
CA CYS A 58 -6.66 6.98 -16.54
C CYS A 58 -6.15 5.61 -16.97
N VAL A 59 -5.89 5.44 -18.26
CA VAL A 59 -5.39 4.18 -18.82
C VAL A 59 -4.18 4.39 -19.71
N CYS A 60 -3.31 3.39 -19.81
CA CYS A 60 -2.16 3.42 -20.69
C CYS A 60 -2.56 3.36 -22.16
N ARG A 61 -2.18 4.38 -22.94
CA ARG A 61 -2.39 4.48 -24.38
C ARG A 61 -1.04 4.59 -25.09
N LYS A 62 -1.00 4.36 -26.41
CA LYS A 62 0.21 4.63 -27.19
C LYS A 62 0.55 6.12 -27.14
N LYS A 63 1.85 6.43 -26.99
CA LYS A 63 2.36 7.81 -27.08
C LYS A 63 2.01 8.46 -28.40
#